data_AF-A0A1E1XJR7-F1
#
_entry.id   AF-A0A1E1XJR7-F1
#
_cell.length_a   1.000
_cell.length_b   1.000
_cell.length_c   1.000
_cell.angle_alpha   90.00
_cell.angle_beta   90.00
_cell.angle_gamma   90.00
#
_symmetry.space_group_name_H-M   'P 1'
#
loop_
_entity.id
_entity.type
_entity.pdbx_description
1 polymer ?
#
loop_
_entity_poly.entity_id
_entity_poly.type
_entity_poly.pdbx_seq_one_letter_code
_entity_poly.pdbx_strand_id
1 'polypeptide(L)'
;GKNLKLCWVPSHVGIKGNERADLCASQARGKQIKKVDIPFKDCMNSVLCEIKKKWQSAWDNETNNKLHFIKPVLREWKSCTHQERFKEVIICRLRIGHTHLTHNFLLTKKDQPICEECGVEVTINHILFSCTKLEKIRKKYFTQFYNEYIPFHPKLLLGDNAIVDISHVFSFLNESGFLKCL
;
A
#
# COMPACT_ATOMS: atom_id res chain seq x y z
N GLY A 1 -15.77 -12.44 -3.42
CA GLY A 1 -16.29 -13.61 -2.68
C GLY A 1 -17.72 -13.86 -3.10
N LYS A 2 -18.18 -15.12 -3.07
CA LYS A 2 -19.61 -15.44 -3.30
C LYS A 2 -20.38 -15.23 -2.00
N ASN A 3 -21.58 -14.67 -2.10
CA ASN A 3 -22.47 -14.53 -0.95
C ASN A 3 -23.18 -15.87 -0.71
N LEU A 4 -22.83 -16.56 0.37
CA LEU A 4 -23.38 -17.85 0.76
C LEU A 4 -24.30 -17.63 1.96
N LYS A 5 -25.57 -18.03 1.83
CA LYS A 5 -26.52 -18.08 2.94
C LYS A 5 -26.64 -19.52 3.41
N LEU A 6 -26.27 -19.76 4.67
CA LEU A 6 -26.49 -21.04 5.33
C LEU A 6 -27.82 -20.99 6.07
N CYS A 7 -28.64 -22.03 5.90
CA CYS A 7 -29.89 -22.19 6.63
C CYS A 7 -29.96 -23.59 7.25
N TRP A 8 -30.58 -23.66 8.43
CA TRP A 8 -30.90 -24.92 9.08
C TRP A 8 -32.26 -25.40 8.60
N VAL A 9 -32.37 -26.70 8.33
CA VAL A 9 -33.60 -27.35 7.90
C VAL A 9 -33.90 -28.49 8.88
N PRO A 10 -35.12 -28.59 9.42
CA PRO A 10 -35.51 -29.72 10.25
C PRO A 10 -35.47 -31.04 9.47
N SER A 11 -34.93 -32.09 10.08
CA SER A 11 -34.88 -33.42 9.48
C SER A 11 -36.22 -34.16 9.61
N HIS A 12 -36.50 -35.08 8.68
CA HIS A 12 -37.67 -35.97 8.69
C HIS A 12 -39.05 -35.30 8.69
N VAL A 13 -39.19 -34.10 8.12
CA VAL A 13 -40.48 -33.38 8.02
C VAL A 13 -41.06 -33.31 6.61
N GLY A 14 -40.69 -34.19 5.67
CA GLY A 14 -41.25 -34.19 4.31
C GLY A 14 -40.58 -33.25 3.31
N ILE A 15 -39.48 -32.58 3.68
CA ILE A 15 -38.76 -31.68 2.75
C ILE A 15 -37.98 -32.54 1.76
N LYS A 16 -38.57 -32.74 0.58
CA LYS A 16 -38.07 -33.63 -0.48
C LYS A 16 -36.56 -33.50 -0.74
N GLY A 17 -36.02 -32.27 -0.76
CA GLY A 17 -34.60 -32.03 -0.99
C GLY A 17 -33.71 -32.52 0.16
N ASN A 18 -34.11 -32.27 1.41
CA ASN A 18 -33.41 -32.73 2.60
C ASN A 18 -33.52 -34.25 2.76
N GLU A 19 -34.71 -34.82 2.57
CA GLU A 19 -34.92 -36.28 2.65
C GLU A 19 -34.09 -37.04 1.61
N ARG A 20 -33.99 -36.50 0.39
CA ARG A 20 -33.13 -37.07 -0.65
C ARG A 20 -31.65 -37.02 -0.25
N ALA A 21 -31.20 -35.90 0.34
CA ALA A 21 -29.82 -35.78 0.83
C ALA A 21 -29.53 -36.77 1.96
N ASP A 22 -30.44 -36.89 2.93
CA ASP A 22 -30.34 -37.84 4.07
C ASP A 22 -30.34 -39.29 3.59
N LEU A 23 -31.21 -39.65 2.63
CA LEU A 23 -31.22 -40.98 2.01
C LEU A 23 -29.89 -41.28 1.31
N CYS A 24 -29.37 -40.34 0.52
CA CYS A 24 -28.08 -40.51 -0.15
C CYS A 24 -26.93 -40.67 0.86
N ALA A 25 -26.93 -39.90 1.96
CA ALA A 25 -25.94 -40.02 3.03
C ALA A 25 -26.02 -41.39 3.74
N SER A 26 -27.23 -41.86 4.04
CA SER A 26 -27.47 -43.19 4.61
C SER A 26 -26.97 -44.31 3.68
N GLN A 27 -27.26 -44.22 2.38
CA GLN A 27 -26.79 -45.16 1.35
C GLN A 27 -25.28 -45.11 1.10
N ALA A 28 -24.58 -44.06 1.54
CA ALA A 28 -23.14 -43.95 1.45
C ALA A 28 -22.42 -44.60 2.65
N ARG A 29 -23.16 -44.96 3.71
CA ARG A 29 -22.60 -45.59 4.91
C ARG A 29 -21.95 -46.93 4.56
N GLY A 30 -20.68 -47.10 4.93
CA GLY A 30 -19.90 -48.32 4.65
C GLY A 30 -19.32 -48.41 3.24
N LYS A 31 -19.56 -47.44 2.35
CA LYS A 31 -18.86 -47.37 1.06
C LYS A 31 -17.42 -46.88 1.25
N GLN A 32 -16.51 -47.41 0.47
CA GLN A 32 -15.12 -46.95 0.47
C GLN A 32 -15.08 -45.47 0.05
N ILE A 33 -14.47 -44.63 0.88
CA ILE A 33 -14.26 -43.22 0.56
C ILE A 33 -13.31 -43.17 -0.63
N LYS A 34 -13.81 -42.68 -1.77
CA LYS A 34 -12.92 -42.32 -2.87
C LYS A 34 -12.10 -41.13 -2.40
N LYS A 35 -10.77 -41.30 -2.32
CA LYS A 35 -9.85 -40.18 -2.20
C LYS A 35 -9.99 -39.39 -3.51
N VAL A 36 -10.73 -38.29 -3.45
CA VAL A 36 -10.81 -37.34 -4.56
C VAL A 36 -9.65 -36.38 -4.37
N ASP A 37 -8.84 -36.22 -5.40
CA ASP A 37 -7.77 -35.23 -5.37
C ASP A 37 -8.38 -33.84 -5.24
N ILE A 38 -7.90 -33.08 -4.27
CA ILE A 38 -8.31 -31.69 -4.09
C ILE A 38 -7.80 -30.92 -5.31
N PRO A 39 -8.66 -30.16 -6.01
CA PRO A 39 -8.22 -29.33 -7.12
C PRO A 39 -7.04 -28.47 -6.69
N PHE A 40 -5.96 -28.48 -7.48
CA PHE A 40 -4.75 -27.71 -7.19
C PHE A 40 -5.04 -26.24 -6.84
N LYS A 41 -6.05 -25.64 -7.49
CA LYS A 41 -6.51 -24.27 -7.24
C LYS A 41 -6.99 -24.03 -5.81
N ASP A 42 -7.58 -25.03 -5.16
CA ASP A 42 -8.08 -24.93 -3.79
C ASP A 42 -6.92 -24.94 -2.79
N CYS A 43 -5.89 -25.74 -3.03
CA CYS A 43 -4.65 -25.75 -2.25
C CYS A 43 -3.79 -24.49 -2.49
N MET A 44 -3.79 -23.97 -3.72
CA MET A 44 -2.98 -22.81 -4.11
C MET A 44 -3.32 -21.54 -3.34
N ASN A 45 -4.58 -21.34 -2.96
CA ASN A 45 -4.95 -20.16 -2.16
C ASN A 45 -4.24 -20.16 -0.80
N SER A 46 -4.15 -21.32 -0.16
CA SER A 46 -3.42 -21.51 1.10
C SER A 46 -1.93 -21.24 0.91
N VAL A 47 -1.32 -21.79 -0.14
CA VAL A 47 0.10 -21.57 -0.47
C VAL A 47 0.38 -20.09 -0.72
N LEU A 48 -0.43 -19.41 -1.53
CA LEU A 48 -0.31 -17.98 -1.80
C LEU A 48 -0.51 -17.13 -0.54
N CYS A 49 -1.40 -17.54 0.37
CA CYS A 49 -1.58 -16.88 1.65
C CYS A 49 -0.30 -16.96 2.50
N GLU A 50 0.32 -18.15 2.60
CA GLU A 50 1.56 -18.34 3.34
C GLU A 50 2.75 -17.60 2.71
N ILE A 51 2.85 -17.57 1.38
CA ILE A 51 3.86 -16.76 0.67
C ILE A 51 3.69 -15.28 1.01
N LYS A 52 2.45 -14.74 0.96
CA LYS A 52 2.18 -13.35 1.30
C LYS A 52 2.50 -13.03 2.76
N LYS A 53 2.20 -13.93 3.70
CA LYS A 53 2.55 -13.77 5.12
C LYS A 53 4.06 -13.72 5.32
N LYS A 54 4.80 -14.65 4.70
CA LYS A 54 6.28 -14.64 4.77
C LYS A 54 6.86 -13.37 4.16
N TRP A 55 6.31 -12.90 3.04
CA TRP A 55 6.76 -11.66 2.41
C TRP A 55 6.46 -10.44 3.29
N GLN A 56 5.28 -10.35 3.88
CA GLN A 56 4.93 -9.30 4.83
C GLN A 56 5.85 -9.35 6.07
N SER A 57 6.13 -10.53 6.62
CA SER A 57 7.04 -10.66 7.76
C SER A 57 8.48 -10.24 7.43
N ALA A 58 8.98 -10.56 6.24
CA ALA A 58 10.27 -10.05 5.78
C ALA A 58 10.26 -8.52 5.64
N TRP A 59 9.16 -7.96 5.15
CA TRP A 59 8.98 -6.52 4.98
C TRP A 59 8.86 -5.77 6.31
N ASP A 60 8.17 -6.33 7.30
CA ASP A 60 8.04 -5.74 8.64
C ASP A 60 9.39 -5.60 9.36
N ASN A 61 10.36 -6.47 9.01
CA ASN A 61 11.72 -6.45 9.54
C ASN A 61 12.66 -5.48 8.81
N GLU A 62 12.20 -4.82 7.74
CA GLU A 62 13.01 -3.88 6.99
C GLU A 62 13.04 -2.50 7.67
N THR A 63 14.15 -2.17 8.32
CA THR A 63 14.28 -0.93 9.11
C THR A 63 14.85 0.25 8.33
N ASN A 64 15.58 -0.01 7.24
CA ASN A 64 16.35 1.01 6.50
C ASN A 64 15.76 1.32 5.12
N ASN A 65 14.46 1.12 4.94
CA ASN A 65 13.78 1.37 3.68
C ASN A 65 12.78 2.53 3.78
N LYS A 66 13.04 3.59 3.01
CA LYS A 66 12.18 4.80 2.95
C LYS A 66 10.74 4.47 2.60
N LEU A 67 10.51 3.48 1.73
CA LEU A 67 9.17 3.06 1.32
C LEU A 67 8.43 2.33 2.45
N HIS A 68 9.13 1.60 3.33
CA HIS A 68 8.52 0.88 4.45
C HIS A 68 7.73 1.83 5.38
N PHE A 69 8.29 3.02 5.67
CA PHE A 69 7.62 4.07 6.45
C PHE A 69 6.29 4.56 5.84
N ILE A 70 6.15 4.46 4.52
CA ILE A 70 4.95 4.92 3.79
C ILE A 70 3.98 3.74 3.56
N LYS A 71 4.52 2.56 3.28
CA LYS A 71 3.79 1.36 2.89
C LYS A 71 4.15 0.18 3.80
N PRO A 72 3.71 0.18 5.07
CA PRO A 72 4.01 -0.92 5.98
C PRO A 72 3.30 -2.23 5.58
N VAL A 73 2.16 -2.15 4.88
CA VAL A 73 1.41 -3.34 4.45
C VAL A 73 1.53 -3.56 2.95
N LEU A 74 2.01 -4.74 2.56
CA LEU A 74 2.15 -5.19 1.17
C LEU A 74 0.78 -5.57 0.60
N ARG A 75 0.11 -4.56 0.05
CA ARG A 75 -1.12 -4.69 -0.75
C ARG A 75 -1.04 -3.80 -1.97
N GLU A 76 -1.91 -4.02 -2.93
CA GLU A 76 -2.07 -3.10 -4.05
C GLU A 76 -2.36 -1.69 -3.53
N TRP A 77 -1.68 -0.69 -4.09
CA TRP A 77 -2.00 0.72 -3.87
C TRP A 77 -2.90 1.18 -4.99
N LYS A 78 -4.18 1.36 -4.67
CA LYS A 78 -5.15 1.84 -5.66
C LYS A 78 -4.83 3.26 -6.11
N SER A 79 -4.16 4.05 -5.27
CA SER A 79 -3.71 5.40 -5.61
C SER A 79 -2.47 5.46 -6.52
N CYS A 80 -1.85 4.34 -6.87
CA CYS A 80 -0.67 4.33 -7.77
C CYS A 80 -1.01 4.52 -9.24
N THR A 81 -2.25 4.27 -9.65
CA THR A 81 -2.65 4.34 -11.05
C THR A 81 -3.12 5.75 -11.37
N HIS A 82 -2.49 6.40 -12.34
CA HIS A 82 -2.86 7.72 -12.80
C HIS A 82 -2.94 7.74 -14.33
N GLN A 83 -3.82 8.56 -14.91
CA GLN A 83 -3.96 8.66 -16.38
C GLN A 83 -2.64 9.09 -17.04
N GLU A 84 -1.92 10.01 -16.40
CA GLU A 84 -0.61 10.49 -16.80
C GLU A 84 0.53 9.71 -16.13
N ARG A 85 1.26 8.91 -16.92
CA ARG A 85 2.44 8.13 -16.47
C ARG A 85 3.49 8.97 -15.74
N PHE A 86 3.71 10.21 -16.16
CA PHE A 86 4.70 11.10 -15.55
C PHE A 86 4.43 11.33 -14.05
N LYS A 87 3.15 11.47 -13.66
CA LYS A 87 2.75 11.63 -12.27
C LYS A 87 3.03 10.37 -11.45
N GLU A 88 2.79 9.18 -12.02
CA GLU A 88 3.13 7.90 -11.36
C GLU A 88 4.63 7.80 -11.08
N VAL A 89 5.47 8.20 -12.03
CA VAL A 89 6.92 8.20 -11.88
C VAL A 89 7.35 9.12 -10.74
N ILE A 90 6.83 10.35 -10.69
CA ILE A 90 7.14 11.30 -9.61
C ILE A 90 6.71 10.73 -8.26
N ILE A 91 5.48 10.23 -8.14
CA ILE A 91 4.97 9.66 -6.89
C ILE A 91 5.86 8.52 -6.41
N CYS A 92 6.24 7.61 -7.31
CA CYS A 92 7.17 6.52 -6.99
C CYS A 92 8.52 7.05 -6.50
N ARG A 93 9.12 8.04 -7.19
CA ARG A 93 10.40 8.64 -6.80
C ARG A 93 10.35 9.35 -5.46
N LEU A 94 9.26 10.07 -5.16
CA LEU A 94 9.04 10.69 -3.85
C LEU A 94 8.96 9.64 -2.75
N ARG A 95 8.24 8.53 -2.99
CA ARG A 95 8.03 7.48 -1.99
C ARG A 95 9.30 6.69 -1.66
N ILE A 96 10.10 6.36 -2.67
CA ILE A 96 11.39 5.69 -2.45
C ILE A 96 12.50 6.69 -2.10
N GLY A 97 12.23 8.00 -2.23
CA GLY A 97 13.16 9.08 -1.96
C GLY A 97 14.33 9.18 -2.94
N HIS A 98 14.20 8.59 -4.15
CA HIS A 98 15.24 8.54 -5.18
C HIS A 98 14.92 9.52 -6.30
N THR A 99 15.48 10.72 -6.21
CA THR A 99 15.32 11.77 -7.22
C THR A 99 16.68 12.22 -7.71
N HIS A 100 16.72 12.98 -8.80
CA HIS A 100 17.97 13.54 -9.29
C HIS A 100 18.64 14.41 -8.20
N LEU A 101 17.86 15.23 -7.50
CA LEU A 101 18.39 16.07 -6.42
C LEU A 101 18.97 15.26 -5.26
N THR A 102 18.28 14.20 -4.82
CA THR A 102 18.67 13.50 -3.58
C THR A 102 19.62 12.32 -3.81
N HIS A 103 19.77 11.78 -5.03
CA HIS A 103 20.56 10.55 -5.28
C HIS A 103 21.63 10.70 -6.36
N ASN A 104 21.65 11.79 -7.14
CA ASN A 104 22.68 11.97 -8.17
C ASN A 104 24.09 12.03 -7.58
N PHE A 105 24.25 12.46 -6.33
CA PHE A 105 25.55 12.49 -5.65
C PHE A 105 26.19 11.09 -5.55
N LEU A 106 25.39 10.03 -5.37
CA LEU A 106 25.87 8.64 -5.33
C LEU A 106 26.41 8.19 -6.69
N LEU A 107 25.73 8.58 -7.78
CA LEU A 107 26.14 8.23 -9.15
C LEU A 107 27.37 9.01 -9.59
N THR A 108 27.47 10.27 -9.18
CA THR A 108 28.58 11.18 -9.53
C THR A 108 29.74 11.12 -8.55
N LYS A 109 29.61 10.36 -7.44
CA LYS A 109 30.57 10.29 -6.33
C LYS A 109 30.93 11.68 -5.76
N LYS A 110 29.96 12.59 -5.79
CA LYS A 110 30.07 13.92 -5.16
C LYS A 110 29.49 13.86 -3.76
N ASP A 111 29.73 14.92 -3.00
CA ASP A 111 29.12 15.08 -1.69
C ASP A 111 27.60 15.26 -1.80
N GLN A 112 26.90 14.78 -0.78
CA GLN A 112 25.46 14.92 -0.70
C GLN A 112 25.09 16.42 -0.59
N PRO A 113 24.12 16.91 -1.38
CA PRO A 113 23.74 18.32 -1.33
C PRO A 113 23.20 18.69 0.06
N ILE A 114 23.65 19.84 0.55
CA ILE A 114 23.21 20.43 1.81
C ILE A 114 22.26 21.59 1.50
N CYS A 115 21.18 21.71 2.28
CA CYS A 115 20.27 22.84 2.18
C CYS A 115 20.97 24.09 2.73
N GLU A 116 21.14 25.12 1.89
CA GLU A 116 21.80 26.38 2.26
C GLU A 116 21.15 27.06 3.47
N GLU A 117 19.82 26.98 3.59
CA GLU A 117 19.08 27.66 4.66
C GLU A 117 19.08 26.88 5.98
N CYS A 118 19.14 25.54 5.92
CA CYS A 118 18.95 24.67 7.08
C CYS A 118 20.25 24.00 7.54
N GLY A 119 21.30 23.98 6.71
CA GLY A 119 22.57 23.33 7.03
C GLY A 119 22.51 21.80 7.13
N VAL A 120 21.42 21.18 6.67
CA VAL A 120 21.21 19.72 6.71
C VAL A 120 21.16 19.13 5.31
N GLU A 121 21.43 17.84 5.22
CA GLU A 121 21.31 17.06 3.99
C GLU A 121 19.93 17.18 3.33
N VAL A 122 19.93 17.40 2.01
CA VAL A 122 18.69 17.49 1.23
C VAL A 122 18.10 16.10 1.01
N THR A 123 16.95 15.85 1.62
CA THR A 123 16.14 14.64 1.44
C THR A 123 14.71 14.99 1.02
N ILE A 124 13.94 14.00 0.55
CA ILE A 124 12.51 14.22 0.25
C ILE A 124 11.74 14.59 1.52
N ASN A 125 12.05 13.99 2.66
CA ASN A 125 11.44 14.36 3.93
C ASN A 125 11.80 15.81 4.29
N HIS A 126 13.03 16.23 4.04
CA HIS A 126 13.44 17.61 4.27
C HIS A 126 12.60 18.59 3.44
N ILE A 127 12.49 18.36 2.13
CA ILE A 127 11.74 19.21 1.21
C ILE A 127 10.25 19.26 1.60
N LEU A 128 9.64 18.09 1.84
CA LEU A 128 8.20 17.98 2.07
C LEU A 128 7.76 18.39 3.48
N PHE A 129 8.63 18.34 4.49
CA PHE A 129 8.19 18.45 5.89
C PHE A 129 8.99 19.41 6.77
N SER A 130 10.29 19.63 6.54
CA SER A 130 11.13 20.33 7.54
C SER A 130 11.90 21.54 7.02
N CYS A 131 12.03 21.73 5.70
CA CYS A 131 12.79 22.84 5.13
C CYS A 131 12.13 24.19 5.46
N THR A 132 12.79 25.06 6.23
CA THR A 132 12.24 26.36 6.67
C THR A 132 11.86 27.26 5.49
N LYS A 133 12.68 27.27 4.44
CA LYS A 133 12.44 28.02 3.19
C LYS A 133 11.09 27.69 2.54
N LEU A 134 10.61 26.46 2.69
CA LEU A 134 9.39 25.96 2.04
C LEU A 134 8.15 26.04 2.94
N GLU A 135 8.28 26.54 4.17
CA GLU A 135 7.19 26.56 5.16
C GLU A 135 5.95 27.31 4.67
N LYS A 136 6.14 28.46 4.01
CA LYS A 136 5.03 29.25 3.47
C LYS A 136 4.26 28.48 2.39
N ILE A 137 4.98 27.78 1.52
CA ILE A 137 4.38 26.99 0.43
C ILE A 137 3.68 25.75 1.01
N ARG A 138 4.26 25.10 2.03
CA ARG A 138 3.60 24.00 2.75
C ARG A 138 2.30 24.45 3.40
N LYS A 139 2.27 25.58 4.11
CA LYS A 139 1.04 26.11 4.70
C LYS A 139 -0.07 26.38 3.68
N LYS A 140 0.31 26.74 2.45
CA LYS A 140 -0.63 26.99 1.35
C LYS A 140 -1.26 25.71 0.79
N TYR A 141 -0.46 24.65 0.60
CA TYR A 141 -0.91 23.42 -0.09
C TYR A 141 -1.23 22.25 0.84
N PHE A 142 -0.65 22.22 2.03
CA PHE A 142 -0.82 21.16 3.03
C PHE A 142 -1.64 21.68 4.23
N THR A 143 -2.67 22.49 3.96
CA THR A 143 -3.45 23.20 4.96
C THR A 143 -4.03 22.28 6.03
N GLN A 144 -4.45 21.06 5.66
CA GLN A 144 -5.00 20.05 6.57
C GLN A 144 -4.03 19.74 7.72
N PHE A 145 -2.72 19.62 7.45
CA PHE A 145 -1.74 19.34 8.50
C PHE A 145 -1.65 20.47 9.53
N TYR A 146 -1.77 21.72 9.09
CA TYR A 146 -1.66 22.88 9.96
C TYR A 146 -2.97 23.18 10.71
N ASN A 147 -4.11 23.06 10.04
CA ASN A 147 -5.41 23.37 10.62
C ASN A 147 -5.83 22.35 11.67
N GLU A 148 -5.52 21.07 11.44
CA GLU A 148 -5.89 19.96 12.34
C GLU A 148 -4.73 19.55 13.27
N TYR A 149 -3.62 20.31 13.27
CA TYR A 149 -2.42 20.03 14.07
C TYR A 149 -1.90 18.59 13.92
N ILE A 150 -1.99 18.06 12.70
CA ILE A 150 -1.58 16.68 12.40
C ILE A 150 -0.06 16.64 12.31
N PRO A 151 0.61 15.72 13.02
CA PRO A 151 2.05 15.57 12.89
C PRO A 151 2.42 15.15 11.46
N PHE A 152 3.43 15.81 10.90
CA PHE A 152 3.93 15.47 9.58
C PHE A 152 4.43 14.03 9.55
N HIS A 153 3.79 13.22 8.71
CA HIS A 153 4.18 11.83 8.52
C HIS A 153 4.09 11.47 7.03
N PRO A 154 5.14 10.91 6.40
CA PRO A 154 5.18 10.60 4.96
C PRO A 154 3.97 9.79 4.46
N LYS A 155 3.51 8.80 5.24
CA LYS A 155 2.29 8.01 4.94
C LYS A 155 1.02 8.86 4.77
N LEU A 156 0.90 9.99 5.45
CA LEU A 156 -0.29 10.84 5.40
C LEU A 156 -0.29 11.77 4.17
N LEU A 157 0.85 11.91 3.49
CA LEU A 157 0.98 12.70 2.27
C LEU A 157 1.14 11.83 1.02
N LEU A 158 1.93 10.75 1.12
CA LEU A 158 2.32 9.89 0.01
C LEU A 158 1.73 8.48 0.10
N GLY A 159 0.91 8.16 1.12
CA GLY A 159 0.29 6.84 1.29
C GLY A 159 -0.88 6.56 0.33
N ASP A 160 -1.59 5.43 0.55
CA ASP A 160 -2.85 5.14 -0.19
C ASP A 160 -3.97 6.04 0.29
N ASN A 161 -4.01 6.27 1.61
CA ASN A 161 -5.02 7.04 2.31
C ASN A 161 -4.38 8.36 2.74
N ALA A 162 -3.84 9.10 1.78
CA ALA A 162 -3.30 10.43 2.04
C ALA A 162 -4.43 11.38 2.48
N ILE A 163 -4.14 12.23 3.46
CA ILE A 163 -5.08 13.24 3.96
C ILE A 163 -5.18 14.40 2.98
N VAL A 164 -4.07 14.67 2.29
CA VAL A 164 -3.97 15.71 1.27
C VAL A 164 -4.03 15.05 -0.10
N ASP A 165 -4.88 15.58 -0.98
CA ASP A 165 -4.93 15.13 -2.37
C ASP A 165 -3.58 15.31 -3.07
N ILE A 166 -3.19 14.32 -3.87
CA ILE A 166 -1.89 14.30 -4.53
C ILE A 166 -1.68 15.50 -5.47
N SER A 167 -2.76 16.09 -6.00
CA SER A 167 -2.70 17.30 -6.82
C SER A 167 -2.03 18.47 -6.07
N HIS A 168 -2.30 18.63 -4.77
CA HIS A 168 -1.66 19.67 -3.96
C HIS A 168 -0.16 19.40 -3.77
N VAL A 169 0.26 18.13 -3.72
CA VAL A 169 1.68 17.77 -3.71
C VAL A 169 2.34 18.20 -5.01
N PHE A 170 1.70 17.98 -6.16
CA PHE A 170 2.21 18.46 -7.45
C PHE A 170 2.26 19.99 -7.52
N SER A 171 1.23 20.69 -7.05
CA SER A 171 1.23 22.16 -6.99
C SER A 171 2.35 22.69 -6.09
N PHE A 172 2.56 22.09 -4.92
CA PHE A 172 3.68 22.39 -4.03
C PHE A 172 5.03 22.21 -4.75
N LEU A 173 5.23 21.08 -5.44
CA LEU A 173 6.49 20.77 -6.15
C LEU A 173 6.75 21.72 -7.32
N ASN A 174 5.68 22.17 -7.99
CA ASN A 174 5.77 23.13 -9.07
C ASN A 174 6.16 24.52 -8.56
N GLU A 175 5.48 25.03 -7.51
CA GLU A 175 5.75 26.37 -6.94
C GLU A 175 7.11 26.42 -6.22
N SER A 176 7.53 25.33 -5.60
CA SER A 176 8.85 25.23 -4.96
C SER A 176 10.01 25.05 -5.95
N GLY A 177 9.73 24.83 -7.24
CA GLY A 177 10.73 24.64 -8.30
C GLY A 177 11.37 23.26 -8.33
N PHE A 178 11.00 22.34 -7.42
CA PHE A 178 11.61 21.02 -7.33
C PHE A 178 11.10 20.04 -8.38
N LEU A 179 9.96 20.30 -9.03
CA LEU A 179 9.35 19.38 -10.00
C LEU A 179 10.32 18.95 -11.12
N LYS A 180 11.22 19.85 -11.56
CA LYS A 180 12.23 19.57 -12.60
C LYS A 180 13.40 18.72 -12.12
N CYS A 181 13.58 18.61 -10.80
CA CYS A 181 14.67 17.88 -10.17
C CYS A 181 14.24 16.50 -9.64
N LEU A 182 12.97 16.12 -9.88
CA LEU A 182 12.37 14.85 -9.47
C LEU A 182 12.57 13.77 -10.52
#